data_AF-A0A5S9F338-F1
#
_entry.id   AF-A0A5S9F338-F1
#
_cell.length_a   1.000
_cell.length_b   1.000
_cell.length_c   1.000
_cell.angle_alpha   90.00
_cell.angle_beta   90.00
_cell.angle_gamma   90.00
#
_symmetry.space_group_name_H-M   'P 1'
#
loop_
_entity.id
_entity.type
_entity.pdbx_description
1 polymer ?
#
loop_
_entity_poly.entity_id
_entity_poly.type
_entity_poly.pdbx_seq_one_letter_code
_entity_poly.pdbx_strand_id
1 'polypeptide(L)'
;MQRYILVFLCVLLLTSITAQHLTHEEVAAKVSPAVVGINCVLVDKQEGSRPNILNYYGTGVFISADGLLLTNLTVVPKIPYSVTLYLADGRIVSASCVDIYPEFEMTVLKADGTNFPYIPLADSAKASIGDSVYTFGNPFHSIENDTQVAASHGTVSGVYRVTNNVEEESQYNNLVIETNAALNPGSDGGPLTNHRGELLGILSLAMQKERRMGTAIPVHLMLENLMELSSFTLQPYEPDQTNEKRQIAQKGLTYAETIVSLQVVRKTGQQNAQRQRNRKAIIMQRPQSWATATVIENGEYILASAYQVTSDQGEGQVEKIIVHTAKDKVEAKIVSIHKPYDIALLRPETPIKCTQYFSFGSDKELRIGEWIGVCGKLQSSFSITCDIGIVSTLQRNLNLVQVYQTQAFINYANSGGPVINKEGKLLGIATHVYPNAVWGLNSGVSMFTGIDTIKSILPQLKKGSATQNPSLPFLGVSFWQDKKVPQGALISTVTANSAAHKAGVLPGDILISLDEVSVGEWADLVRLITSKKIGQKIEFEVIRENKKKKLTATLGKRPW
;
A
#
# COMPACT_ATOMS: atom_id res chain seq x y z
N MET A 1 52.73 -6.17 60.34
CA MET A 1 51.55 -5.43 59.83
C MET A 1 51.74 -5.24 58.32
N GLN A 2 51.18 -6.16 57.52
CA GLN A 2 50.02 -5.95 56.62
C GLN A 2 50.38 -5.13 55.36
N ARG A 3 50.70 -5.70 54.17
CA ARG A 3 49.90 -6.46 53.16
C ARG A 3 48.58 -5.78 52.75
N TYR A 4 48.57 -5.04 51.64
CA TYR A 4 47.45 -4.85 50.69
C TYR A 4 48.05 -4.37 49.34
N ILE A 5 48.30 -5.25 48.37
CA ILE A 5 47.46 -5.49 47.18
C ILE A 5 46.81 -4.19 46.65
N LEU A 6 47.46 -3.55 45.67
CA LEU A 6 46.83 -2.54 44.81
C LEU A 6 46.45 -3.26 43.49
N VAL A 7 45.21 -3.72 43.40
CA VAL A 7 44.62 -4.22 42.15
C VAL A 7 44.35 -3.02 41.25
N PHE A 8 44.88 -3.08 40.03
CA PHE A 8 44.49 -2.25 38.89
C PHE A 8 42.96 -2.32 38.70
N LEU A 9 42.24 -1.26 39.02
CA LEU A 9 40.87 -1.07 38.56
C LEU A 9 40.92 -0.10 37.37
N CYS A 10 41.21 -0.63 36.18
CA CYS A 10 40.79 0.00 34.94
C CYS A 10 39.26 0.01 34.93
N VAL A 11 38.66 1.11 35.37
CA VAL A 11 37.27 1.40 35.01
C VAL A 11 37.29 1.80 33.54
N LEU A 12 37.25 0.78 32.67
CA LEU A 12 36.70 0.91 31.34
C LEU A 12 35.25 1.36 31.54
N LEU A 13 35.01 2.66 31.46
CA LEU A 13 33.72 3.21 31.09
C LEU A 13 33.42 2.69 29.68
N LEU A 14 32.93 1.45 29.60
CA LEU A 14 32.08 1.01 28.53
C LEU A 14 30.79 1.82 28.66
N THR A 15 30.83 3.08 28.23
CA THR A 15 29.64 3.69 27.69
C THR A 15 29.31 2.86 26.48
N SER A 16 28.34 1.95 26.63
CA SER A 16 27.58 1.41 25.52
C SER A 16 27.17 2.61 24.68
N ILE A 17 27.88 2.84 23.58
CA ILE A 17 27.43 3.73 22.51
C ILE A 17 26.22 2.99 21.95
N THR A 18 25.05 3.19 22.56
CA THR A 18 23.79 2.94 21.88
C THR A 18 23.86 3.83 20.65
N ALA A 19 24.02 3.23 19.47
CA ALA A 19 24.07 3.96 18.21
C ALA A 19 22.91 4.97 18.20
N GLN A 20 23.26 6.25 18.11
CA GLN A 20 22.31 7.33 18.28
C GLN A 20 21.26 7.26 17.17
N HIS A 21 20.00 6.99 17.54
CA HIS A 21 18.89 7.00 16.60
C HIS A 21 18.71 8.42 16.08
N LEU A 22 18.95 8.64 14.78
CA LEU A 22 18.77 9.95 14.17
C LEU A 22 17.29 10.28 14.02
N THR A 23 16.94 11.52 14.28
CA THR A 23 15.63 12.10 13.92
C THR A 23 15.49 12.16 12.40
N HIS A 24 14.26 12.33 11.91
CA HIS A 24 13.99 12.49 10.48
C HIS A 24 14.80 13.65 9.85
N GLU A 25 14.93 14.75 10.59
CA GLU A 25 15.68 15.94 10.17
C GLU A 25 17.19 15.66 10.08
N GLU A 26 17.75 14.95 11.06
CA GLU A 26 19.17 14.58 11.07
C GLU A 26 19.51 13.59 9.95
N VAL A 27 18.63 12.62 9.65
CA VAL A 27 18.82 11.73 8.49
C VAL A 27 18.83 12.54 7.20
N ALA A 28 17.87 13.45 7.02
CA ALA A 28 17.81 14.29 5.83
C ALA A 28 19.04 15.19 5.69
N ALA A 29 19.43 15.90 6.75
CA ALA A 29 20.62 16.76 6.77
C ALA A 29 21.91 15.99 6.45
N LYS A 30 22.01 14.73 6.91
CA LYS A 30 23.16 13.85 6.64
C LYS A 30 23.21 13.37 5.18
N VAL A 31 22.07 13.02 4.60
CA VAL A 31 22.02 12.35 3.29
C VAL A 31 21.94 13.35 2.13
N SER A 32 21.11 14.39 2.24
CA SER A 32 20.82 15.32 1.14
C SER A 32 22.04 15.91 0.44
N PRO A 33 23.15 16.28 1.12
CA PRO A 33 24.33 16.80 0.43
C PRO A 33 24.92 15.84 -0.61
N ALA A 34 24.84 14.52 -0.39
CA ALA A 34 25.37 13.49 -1.28
C ALA A 34 24.44 13.15 -2.47
N VAL A 35 23.21 13.67 -2.48
CA VAL A 35 22.21 13.38 -3.51
C VAL A 35 22.32 14.41 -4.63
N VAL A 36 22.27 13.93 -5.87
CA VAL A 36 22.40 14.77 -7.06
C VAL A 36 21.23 14.61 -8.01
N GLY A 37 20.84 15.69 -8.66
CA GLY A 37 20.01 15.65 -9.86
C GLY A 37 20.88 15.29 -11.06
N ILE A 38 20.40 14.42 -11.93
CA ILE A 38 21.11 14.00 -13.13
C ILE A 38 20.31 14.40 -14.37
N ASN A 39 20.99 15.02 -15.33
CA ASN A 39 20.51 15.15 -16.70
C ASN A 39 21.49 14.45 -17.64
N CYS A 40 20.98 13.51 -18.43
CA CYS A 40 21.74 12.67 -19.35
C CYS A 40 21.24 12.90 -20.77
N VAL A 41 22.18 13.20 -21.68
CA VAL A 41 21.89 13.44 -23.09
C VAL A 41 22.43 12.28 -23.92
N LEU A 42 21.58 11.69 -24.75
CA LEU A 42 21.98 10.71 -25.77
C LEU A 42 21.76 11.30 -27.15
N VAL A 43 22.67 11.00 -28.07
CA VAL A 43 22.55 11.38 -29.48
C VAL A 43 22.49 10.11 -30.31
N ASP A 44 21.32 9.81 -30.87
CA ASP A 44 21.14 8.70 -31.81
C ASP A 44 21.29 9.21 -33.25
N LYS A 45 22.32 8.70 -33.94
CA LYS A 45 22.62 9.06 -35.32
C LYS A 45 22.19 7.91 -36.23
N GLN A 46 20.98 8.02 -36.78
CA GLN A 46 20.58 7.17 -37.90
C GLN A 46 21.08 7.77 -39.21
N GLU A 47 21.72 6.94 -40.04
CA GLU A 47 22.31 7.36 -41.32
C GLU A 47 21.23 7.96 -42.24
N GLY A 48 21.49 9.18 -42.76
CA GLY A 48 20.53 9.92 -43.60
C GLY A 48 19.42 10.67 -42.86
N SER A 49 19.35 10.60 -41.53
CA SER A 49 18.35 11.31 -40.71
C SER A 49 18.96 12.41 -39.83
N ARG A 50 18.14 13.38 -39.40
CA ARG A 50 18.56 14.35 -38.38
C ARG A 50 18.88 13.60 -37.06
N PRO A 51 19.94 13.97 -36.32
CA PRO A 51 20.24 13.34 -35.05
C PRO A 51 19.04 13.43 -34.11
N ASN A 52 18.66 12.31 -33.52
CA ASN A 52 17.62 12.28 -32.49
C ASN A 52 18.28 12.50 -31.13
N ILE A 53 17.91 13.58 -30.43
CA ILE A 53 18.42 13.92 -29.11
C ILE A 53 17.41 13.42 -28.09
N LEU A 54 17.85 12.51 -27.22
CA LEU A 54 17.05 11.96 -26.13
C LEU A 54 17.60 12.49 -24.81
N ASN A 55 16.73 13.03 -23.96
CA ASN A 55 17.08 13.50 -22.63
C ASN A 55 16.47 12.58 -21.58
N TYR A 56 17.30 12.15 -20.65
CA TYR A 56 16.93 11.37 -19.48
C TYR A 56 17.25 12.19 -18.23
N TYR A 57 16.39 12.11 -17.23
CA TYR A 57 16.61 12.80 -15.98
C TYR A 57 16.26 11.89 -14.80
N GLY A 58 16.92 12.14 -13.67
CA GLY A 58 16.68 11.38 -12.46
C GLY A 58 17.57 11.83 -11.32
N THR A 59 17.86 10.91 -10.42
CA THR A 59 18.68 11.13 -9.24
C THR A 59 19.90 10.21 -9.25
N GLY A 60 20.97 10.62 -8.58
CA GLY A 60 22.05 9.73 -8.18
C GLY A 60 22.53 10.04 -6.77
N VAL A 61 23.46 9.23 -6.27
CA VAL A 61 24.05 9.41 -4.95
C VAL A 61 25.55 9.17 -4.96
N PHE A 62 26.31 10.10 -4.41
CA PHE A 62 27.74 9.94 -4.20
C PHE A 62 28.03 8.91 -3.11
N ILE A 63 28.95 8.01 -3.42
CA ILE A 63 29.44 6.98 -2.49
C ILE A 63 30.91 7.22 -2.09
N SER A 64 31.62 8.13 -2.76
CA SER A 64 32.99 8.51 -2.39
C SER A 64 33.28 10.00 -2.59
N ALA A 65 34.26 10.51 -1.83
CA ALA A 65 34.69 11.91 -1.89
C ALA A 65 35.38 12.31 -3.20
N ASP A 66 35.91 11.34 -3.94
CA ASP A 66 36.53 11.55 -5.24
C ASP A 66 35.51 11.49 -6.39
N GLY A 67 34.21 11.42 -6.11
CA GLY A 67 33.15 11.63 -7.09
C GLY A 67 32.61 10.37 -7.76
N LEU A 68 32.82 9.18 -7.18
CA LEU A 68 32.10 7.98 -7.62
C LEU A 68 30.65 8.06 -7.13
N LEU A 69 29.70 7.85 -8.03
CA LEU A 69 28.28 7.85 -7.71
C LEU A 69 27.52 6.72 -8.42
N LEU A 70 26.40 6.34 -7.82
CA LEU A 70 25.48 5.34 -8.35
C LEU A 70 24.19 6.02 -8.85
N THR A 71 23.64 5.47 -9.93
CA THR A 71 22.29 5.79 -10.42
C THR A 71 21.68 4.58 -11.11
N ASN A 72 20.40 4.69 -11.48
CA ASN A 72 19.68 3.64 -12.18
C ASN A 72 19.94 3.70 -13.70
N LEU A 73 19.88 2.55 -14.37
CA LEU A 73 19.93 2.39 -15.82
C LEU A 73 18.86 3.23 -16.53
N THR A 74 17.67 3.38 -15.96
CA THR A 74 16.61 4.24 -16.52
C THR A 74 17.01 5.71 -16.62
N VAL A 75 17.96 6.17 -15.78
CA VAL A 75 18.50 7.54 -15.76
C VAL A 75 19.66 7.68 -16.74
N VAL A 76 20.52 6.67 -16.84
CA VAL A 76 21.63 6.61 -17.80
C VAL A 76 21.64 5.25 -18.50
N PRO A 77 20.87 5.07 -19.59
CA PRO A 77 20.58 3.73 -20.12
C PRO A 77 21.66 3.12 -21.01
N LYS A 78 22.59 3.96 -21.48
CA LYS A 78 23.74 3.57 -22.31
C LYS A 78 24.80 4.66 -22.23
N ILE A 79 25.95 4.41 -22.85
CA ILE A 79 27.06 5.38 -22.92
C ILE A 79 26.53 6.74 -23.41
N PRO A 80 26.60 7.79 -22.58
CA PRO A 80 25.97 9.07 -22.87
C PRO A 80 26.84 9.97 -23.73
N TYR A 81 26.21 10.93 -24.41
CA TYR A 81 26.92 12.05 -25.03
C TYR A 81 27.42 13.04 -23.96
N SER A 82 26.58 13.33 -22.96
CA SER A 82 26.96 14.10 -21.79
C SER A 82 26.11 13.72 -20.58
N VAL A 83 26.71 13.83 -19.39
CA VAL A 83 26.00 13.77 -18.11
C VAL A 83 26.32 15.03 -17.33
N THR A 84 25.27 15.70 -16.88
CA THR A 84 25.34 16.90 -16.03
C THR A 84 24.72 16.57 -14.67
N LEU A 85 25.47 16.86 -13.62
CA LEU A 85 25.06 16.69 -12.23
C LEU A 85 24.72 18.06 -11.64
N TYR A 86 23.59 18.12 -10.94
CA TYR A 86 23.16 19.27 -10.15
C TYR A 86 23.24 18.90 -8.67
N LEU A 87 24.04 19.62 -7.90
CA LEU A 87 24.28 19.34 -6.49
C LEU A 87 23.40 20.22 -5.60
N ALA A 88 23.08 19.73 -4.40
CA ALA A 88 22.29 20.47 -3.41
C ALA A 88 22.97 21.75 -2.90
N ASP A 89 24.29 21.90 -3.11
CA ASP A 89 25.04 23.13 -2.81
C ASP A 89 25.07 24.14 -3.98
N GLY A 90 24.35 23.85 -5.08
CA GLY A 90 24.24 24.70 -6.26
C GLY A 90 25.34 24.50 -7.30
N ARG A 91 26.33 23.62 -7.06
CA ARG A 91 27.33 23.29 -8.08
C ARG A 91 26.69 22.51 -9.24
N ILE A 92 27.18 22.79 -10.44
CA ILE A 92 26.89 22.04 -11.66
C ILE A 92 28.20 21.38 -12.12
N VAL A 93 28.19 20.06 -12.26
CA VAL A 93 29.40 19.26 -12.49
C VAL A 93 29.16 18.28 -13.64
N SER A 94 30.14 18.14 -14.53
CA SER A 94 30.11 17.10 -15.57
C SER A 94 30.48 15.74 -14.99
N ALA A 95 29.93 14.67 -15.56
CA ALA A 95 30.31 13.32 -15.20
C ALA A 95 30.53 12.44 -16.43
N SER A 96 31.40 11.45 -16.28
CA SER A 96 31.58 10.37 -17.25
C SER A 96 30.91 9.09 -16.75
N CYS A 97 30.47 8.26 -17.69
CA CYS A 97 29.98 6.92 -17.40
C CYS A 97 31.19 5.99 -17.23
N VAL A 98 31.32 5.39 -16.05
CA VAL A 98 32.40 4.42 -15.76
C VAL A 98 32.01 3.07 -16.35
N ASP A 99 30.85 2.56 -15.95
CA ASP A 99 30.33 1.29 -16.46
C ASP A 99 28.80 1.18 -16.25
N ILE A 100 28.17 0.24 -16.95
CA ILE A 100 26.74 -0.01 -16.96
C ILE A 100 26.50 -1.51 -16.75
N TYR A 101 25.62 -1.84 -15.80
CA TYR A 101 25.28 -3.19 -15.40
C TYR A 101 23.77 -3.44 -15.56
N PRO A 102 23.30 -3.78 -16.78
CA PRO A 102 21.87 -3.90 -17.06
C PRO A 102 21.14 -4.96 -16.22
N GLU A 103 21.83 -6.05 -15.88
CA GLU A 103 21.30 -7.13 -15.04
C GLU A 103 21.00 -6.68 -13.59
N PHE A 104 21.63 -5.58 -13.15
CA PHE A 104 21.37 -4.93 -11.88
C PHE A 104 20.62 -3.60 -12.03
N GLU A 105 20.23 -3.21 -13.26
CA GLU A 105 19.73 -1.87 -13.59
C GLU A 105 20.58 -0.73 -13.04
N MET A 106 21.90 -0.92 -12.96
CA MET A 106 22.80 0.06 -12.37
C MET A 106 23.69 0.73 -13.39
N THR A 107 23.98 2.00 -13.16
CA THR A 107 25.04 2.74 -13.85
C THR A 107 25.94 3.42 -12.85
N VAL A 108 27.25 3.26 -13.04
CA VAL A 108 28.30 3.87 -12.23
C VAL A 108 28.84 5.08 -12.97
N LEU A 109 28.85 6.24 -12.32
CA LEU A 109 29.36 7.48 -12.89
C LEU A 109 30.55 8.00 -12.08
N LYS A 110 31.37 8.83 -12.74
CA LYS A 110 32.47 9.57 -12.13
C LYS A 110 32.31 11.05 -12.42
N ALA A 111 32.09 11.83 -11.37
CA ALA A 111 32.03 13.29 -11.44
C ALA A 111 33.42 13.90 -11.60
N ASP A 112 33.50 15.00 -12.35
CA ASP A 112 34.71 15.78 -12.51
C ASP A 112 34.99 16.61 -11.25
N GLY A 113 36.04 16.23 -10.50
CA GLY A 113 36.49 16.95 -9.31
C GLY A 113 36.71 16.04 -8.10
N THR A 114 36.80 16.64 -6.92
CA THR A 114 36.98 15.96 -5.63
C THR A 114 36.27 16.72 -4.51
N ASN A 115 36.32 16.20 -3.28
CA ASN A 115 35.66 16.75 -2.09
C ASN A 115 34.13 16.77 -2.21
N PHE A 116 33.57 15.70 -2.77
CA PHE A 116 32.13 15.51 -2.80
C PHE A 116 31.62 14.95 -1.47
N PRO A 117 30.47 15.42 -0.95
CA PRO A 117 29.78 14.71 0.13
C PRO A 117 29.34 13.33 -0.35
N TYR A 118 29.37 12.32 0.52
CA TYR A 118 29.00 10.95 0.20
C TYR A 118 28.37 10.25 1.41
N ILE A 119 27.64 9.16 1.16
CA ILE A 119 27.05 8.34 2.23
C ILE A 119 27.67 6.94 2.28
N PRO A 120 27.83 6.34 3.48
CA PRO A 120 28.32 4.98 3.61
C PRO A 120 27.29 3.94 3.15
N LEU A 121 27.78 2.76 2.76
CA LEU A 121 26.94 1.63 2.34
C LEU A 121 26.52 0.79 3.56
N ALA A 122 25.25 0.41 3.66
CA ALA A 122 24.76 -0.48 4.72
C ALA A 122 24.74 -1.94 4.26
N ASP A 123 24.85 -2.89 5.19
CA ASP A 123 24.55 -4.31 4.92
C ASP A 123 23.04 -4.52 4.66
N SER A 124 22.62 -4.27 3.43
CA SER A 124 21.22 -4.36 3.02
C SER A 124 20.69 -5.78 2.92
N ALA A 125 21.54 -6.80 3.03
CA ALA A 125 21.09 -8.20 3.16
C ALA A 125 20.37 -8.45 4.50
N LYS A 126 20.53 -7.54 5.48
CA LYS A 126 19.86 -7.57 6.78
C LYS A 126 18.59 -6.74 6.85
N ALA A 127 18.26 -5.98 5.79
CA ALA A 127 17.02 -5.22 5.73
C ALA A 127 15.81 -6.16 5.90
N SER A 128 14.86 -5.75 6.73
CA SER A 128 13.70 -6.56 7.08
C SER A 128 12.42 -5.73 7.11
N ILE A 129 11.29 -6.40 6.98
CA ILE A 129 9.98 -5.76 6.95
C ILE A 129 9.75 -4.99 8.26
N GLY A 130 9.31 -3.74 8.12
CA GLY A 130 9.10 -2.78 9.20
C GLY A 130 10.31 -1.93 9.55
N ASP A 131 11.48 -2.13 8.91
CA ASP A 131 12.61 -1.21 9.09
C ASP A 131 12.27 0.19 8.59
N SER A 132 12.60 1.20 9.41
CA SER A 132 12.43 2.61 9.05
C SER A 132 13.42 3.01 7.96
N VAL A 133 12.90 3.54 6.85
CA VAL A 133 13.69 3.91 5.67
C VAL A 133 13.28 5.25 5.09
N TYR A 134 14.19 5.83 4.31
CA TYR A 134 14.02 7.13 3.69
C TYR A 134 14.40 7.08 2.22
N THR A 135 13.61 7.72 1.37
CA THR A 135 13.91 7.92 -0.04
C THR A 135 14.35 9.36 -0.25
N PHE A 136 15.34 9.56 -1.12
CA PHE A 136 15.78 10.90 -1.53
C PHE A 136 15.78 11.02 -3.06
N GLY A 137 15.41 12.19 -3.57
CA GLY A 137 15.26 12.37 -5.01
C GLY A 137 15.30 13.80 -5.50
N ASN A 138 15.34 13.92 -6.82
CA ASN A 138 15.16 15.11 -7.63
C ASN A 138 13.78 15.12 -8.31
N PRO A 139 12.65 15.05 -7.57
CA PRO A 139 11.36 15.03 -8.21
C PRO A 139 11.10 16.34 -8.93
N PHE A 140 10.58 16.23 -10.16
CA PHE A 140 10.23 17.39 -10.98
C PHE A 140 11.36 18.44 -11.09
N HIS A 141 12.62 18.01 -11.19
CA HIS A 141 13.76 18.91 -11.38
C HIS A 141 14.00 19.87 -10.18
N SER A 142 13.64 19.47 -8.97
CA SER A 142 13.77 20.31 -7.76
C SER A 142 15.21 20.68 -7.36
N ILE A 143 16.19 19.79 -7.57
CA ILE A 143 17.59 20.07 -7.25
C ILE A 143 18.17 21.10 -8.23
N GLU A 144 17.88 20.96 -9.52
CA GLU A 144 18.37 21.90 -10.54
C GLU A 144 17.65 23.24 -10.51
N ASN A 145 16.37 23.28 -10.13
CA ASN A 145 15.61 24.53 -10.04
C ASN A 145 15.82 25.27 -8.71
N ASP A 146 15.84 24.54 -7.60
CA ASP A 146 15.69 25.12 -6.26
C ASP A 146 16.79 24.68 -5.28
N THR A 147 17.75 23.85 -5.74
CA THR A 147 18.79 23.19 -4.92
C THR A 147 18.23 22.37 -3.75
N GLN A 148 16.96 21.96 -3.82
CA GLN A 148 16.29 21.21 -2.76
C GLN A 148 16.21 19.74 -3.10
N VAL A 149 16.67 18.89 -2.18
CA VAL A 149 16.50 17.43 -2.26
C VAL A 149 15.20 17.06 -1.57
N ALA A 150 14.31 16.37 -2.27
CA ALA A 150 13.10 15.84 -1.66
C ALA A 150 13.43 14.58 -0.84
N ALA A 151 12.86 14.48 0.36
CA ALA A 151 12.99 13.32 1.23
C ALA A 151 11.61 12.78 1.61
N SER A 152 11.41 11.46 1.60
CA SER A 152 10.18 10.83 2.11
C SER A 152 10.52 9.73 3.12
N HIS A 153 9.73 9.62 4.17
CA HIS A 153 9.86 8.59 5.21
C HIS A 153 8.86 7.46 5.01
N GLY A 154 9.27 6.24 5.29
CA GLY A 154 8.41 5.07 5.30
C GLY A 154 9.06 3.88 6.00
N THR A 155 8.59 2.69 5.63
CA THR A 155 9.09 1.41 6.12
C THR A 155 9.38 0.47 4.97
N VAL A 156 10.30 -0.46 5.16
CA VAL A 156 10.42 -1.64 4.30
C VAL A 156 9.11 -2.43 4.41
N SER A 157 8.30 -2.44 3.36
CA SER A 157 7.03 -3.18 3.32
C SER A 157 7.23 -4.62 2.85
N GLY A 158 8.33 -4.91 2.15
CA GLY A 158 8.63 -6.24 1.62
C GLY A 158 10.07 -6.41 1.17
N VAL A 159 10.54 -7.66 1.17
CA VAL A 159 11.82 -8.06 0.57
C VAL A 159 11.58 -9.34 -0.23
N TYR A 160 11.68 -9.25 -1.56
CA TYR A 160 11.29 -10.34 -2.46
C TYR A 160 11.96 -10.22 -3.84
N ARG A 161 11.92 -11.31 -4.61
CA ARG A 161 12.36 -11.32 -6.02
C ARG A 161 11.21 -10.90 -6.94
N VAL A 162 11.49 -10.00 -7.88
CA VAL A 162 10.56 -9.63 -8.95
C VAL A 162 10.57 -10.74 -10.00
N THR A 163 9.46 -11.40 -10.31
CA THR A 163 9.43 -12.51 -11.29
C THR A 163 8.57 -12.24 -12.52
N ASN A 164 7.68 -11.25 -12.46
CA ASN A 164 6.73 -10.88 -13.51
C ASN A 164 6.76 -9.35 -13.73
N ASN A 165 7.90 -8.83 -14.20
CA ASN A 165 7.99 -7.42 -14.56
C ASN A 165 7.13 -7.18 -15.81
N VAL A 166 6.20 -6.22 -15.72
CA VAL A 166 5.30 -5.86 -16.83
C VAL A 166 5.52 -4.42 -17.29
N GLU A 167 6.43 -3.70 -16.63
CA GLU A 167 6.81 -2.35 -17.02
C GLU A 167 7.75 -2.46 -18.22
N GLU A 168 7.49 -1.67 -19.25
CA GLU A 168 8.35 -1.65 -20.45
C GLU A 168 9.71 -1.01 -20.16
N GLU A 169 9.79 -0.18 -19.10
CA GLU A 169 10.95 0.64 -18.75
C GLU A 169 11.95 -0.06 -17.81
N SER A 170 11.55 -1.17 -17.17
CA SER A 170 12.40 -1.96 -16.27
C SER A 170 12.33 -3.44 -16.63
N GLN A 171 13.48 -4.10 -16.74
CA GLN A 171 13.56 -5.55 -16.99
C GLN A 171 14.10 -6.32 -15.79
N TYR A 172 14.37 -5.63 -14.68
CA TYR A 172 14.90 -6.25 -13.47
C TYR A 172 13.96 -7.35 -12.93
N ASN A 173 14.55 -8.51 -12.65
CA ASN A 173 13.84 -9.72 -12.23
C ASN A 173 14.51 -10.41 -11.02
N ASN A 174 15.16 -9.62 -10.19
CA ASN A 174 15.94 -10.11 -9.05
C ASN A 174 15.41 -9.47 -7.74
N LEU A 175 16.18 -9.57 -6.65
CA LEU A 175 15.79 -9.17 -5.30
C LEU A 175 15.61 -7.65 -5.19
N VAL A 176 14.48 -7.21 -4.63
CA VAL A 176 14.20 -5.80 -4.32
C VAL A 176 13.85 -5.63 -2.85
N ILE A 177 14.09 -4.42 -2.34
CA ILE A 177 13.49 -3.90 -1.11
C ILE A 177 12.30 -3.05 -1.53
N GLU A 178 11.10 -3.45 -1.13
CA GLU A 178 9.86 -2.68 -1.31
C GLU A 178 9.68 -1.70 -0.14
N THR A 179 9.26 -0.47 -0.44
CA THR A 179 9.01 0.57 0.56
C THR A 179 7.68 1.28 0.33
N ASN A 180 7.06 1.71 1.42
CA ASN A 180 5.91 2.61 1.40
C ASN A 180 6.29 4.09 1.62
N ALA A 181 7.59 4.40 1.69
CA ALA A 181 8.06 5.77 1.50
C ALA A 181 7.67 6.24 0.09
N ALA A 182 7.29 7.50 -0.06
CA ALA A 182 6.84 8.02 -1.35
C ALA A 182 8.00 8.06 -2.37
N LEU A 183 7.69 7.69 -3.62
CA LEU A 183 8.54 7.86 -4.79
C LEU A 183 7.77 8.69 -5.81
N ASN A 184 8.45 9.66 -6.43
CA ASN A 184 7.87 10.55 -7.43
C ASN A 184 8.69 10.47 -8.74
N PRO A 185 8.14 10.90 -9.89
CA PRO A 185 8.92 11.03 -11.12
C PRO A 185 10.19 11.87 -10.88
N GLY A 186 11.35 11.34 -11.26
CA GLY A 186 12.66 11.94 -10.99
C GLY A 186 13.39 11.40 -9.76
N SER A 187 12.72 10.65 -8.86
CA SER A 187 13.38 9.98 -7.72
C SER A 187 14.20 8.75 -8.12
N ASP A 188 13.97 8.21 -9.32
CA ASP A 188 14.66 7.03 -9.82
C ASP A 188 16.19 7.23 -9.84
N GLY A 189 16.94 6.19 -9.48
CA GLY A 189 18.38 6.27 -9.26
C GLY A 189 18.82 6.92 -7.93
N GLY A 190 17.88 7.47 -7.15
CA GLY A 190 18.16 8.05 -5.83
C GLY A 190 18.40 7.00 -4.74
N PRO A 191 18.89 7.40 -3.56
CA PRO A 191 19.15 6.45 -2.48
C PRO A 191 17.90 6.12 -1.67
N LEU A 192 17.75 4.82 -1.33
CA LEU A 192 16.99 4.35 -0.18
C LEU A 192 17.97 4.19 0.99
N THR A 193 17.73 4.86 2.12
CA THR A 193 18.61 4.77 3.30
C THR A 193 17.90 4.19 4.51
N ASN A 194 18.68 3.63 5.45
CA ASN A 194 18.17 3.29 6.78
C ASN A 194 18.04 4.54 7.68
N HIS A 195 17.62 4.33 8.93
CA HIS A 195 17.48 5.39 9.95
C HIS A 195 18.80 6.03 10.43
N ARG A 196 19.96 5.57 9.94
CA ARG A 196 21.26 6.20 10.18
C ARG A 196 21.78 6.97 8.96
N GLY A 197 21.01 7.06 7.87
CA GLY A 197 21.45 7.69 6.62
C GLY A 197 22.51 6.87 5.88
N GLU A 198 22.51 5.56 6.06
CA GLU A 198 23.40 4.63 5.33
C GLU A 198 22.62 4.02 4.14
N LEU A 199 23.27 3.89 2.98
CA LEU A 199 22.65 3.45 1.73
C LEU A 199 22.23 1.98 1.83
N LEU A 200 20.94 1.70 1.69
CA LEU A 200 20.41 0.34 1.57
C LEU A 200 20.27 -0.13 0.13
N GLY A 201 19.96 0.79 -0.79
CA GLY A 201 19.76 0.46 -2.19
C GLY A 201 19.49 1.68 -3.04
N ILE A 202 19.46 1.47 -4.34
CA ILE A 202 19.17 2.50 -5.34
C ILE A 202 17.72 2.32 -5.81
N LEU A 203 16.95 3.40 -5.79
CA LEU A 203 15.56 3.40 -6.22
C LEU A 203 15.47 2.97 -7.68
N SER A 204 14.45 2.15 -7.97
CA SER A 204 14.21 1.59 -9.30
C SER A 204 12.72 1.64 -9.64
N LEU A 205 12.41 1.70 -10.94
CA LEU A 205 11.07 1.47 -11.49
C LEU A 205 10.70 -0.02 -11.57
N ALA A 206 11.56 -0.92 -11.07
CA ALA A 206 11.30 -2.35 -10.96
C ALA A 206 10.13 -2.64 -10.02
N MET A 207 8.92 -2.52 -10.54
CA MET A 207 7.68 -2.64 -9.78
C MET A 207 6.94 -3.91 -10.17
N GLN A 208 6.40 -4.61 -9.17
CA GLN A 208 5.47 -5.70 -9.44
C GLN A 208 4.05 -5.14 -9.62
N LYS A 209 3.42 -5.46 -10.76
CA LYS A 209 2.12 -4.94 -11.20
C LYS A 209 1.02 -4.97 -10.12
N GLU A 210 0.96 -6.07 -9.38
CA GLU A 210 -0.04 -6.31 -8.34
C GLU A 210 0.18 -5.43 -7.10
N ARG A 211 1.41 -4.98 -6.88
CA ARG A 211 1.86 -4.31 -5.66
C ARG A 211 1.84 -2.80 -5.82
N ARG A 212 2.41 -2.28 -6.92
CA ARG A 212 2.50 -0.84 -7.22
C ARG A 212 3.12 -0.01 -6.09
N MET A 213 4.15 -0.57 -5.48
CA MET A 213 4.93 0.05 -4.43
C MET A 213 6.32 0.43 -4.97
N GLY A 214 6.94 1.44 -4.37
CA GLY A 214 8.30 1.79 -4.71
C GLY A 214 9.28 0.70 -4.31
N THR A 215 10.33 0.52 -5.10
CA THR A 215 11.36 -0.50 -4.85
C THR A 215 12.75 0.11 -4.94
N ALA A 216 13.69 -0.55 -4.28
CA ALA A 216 15.11 -0.28 -4.40
C ALA A 216 15.87 -1.58 -4.65
N ILE A 217 16.89 -1.49 -5.50
CA ILE A 217 17.84 -2.56 -5.75
C ILE A 217 18.85 -2.56 -4.60
N PRO A 218 19.01 -3.65 -3.84
CA PRO A 218 19.85 -3.68 -2.65
C PRO A 218 21.34 -3.45 -2.96
N VAL A 219 21.99 -2.59 -2.18
CA VAL A 219 23.41 -2.25 -2.40
C VAL A 219 24.37 -3.43 -2.17
N HIS A 220 24.02 -4.43 -1.36
CA HIS A 220 24.87 -5.61 -1.19
C HIS A 220 25.04 -6.39 -2.51
N LEU A 221 24.00 -6.44 -3.35
CA LEU A 221 24.09 -7.06 -4.68
C LEU A 221 25.04 -6.27 -5.58
N MET A 222 25.06 -4.94 -5.44
CA MET A 222 25.97 -4.09 -6.21
C MET A 222 27.41 -4.32 -5.77
N LEU A 223 27.65 -4.35 -4.45
CA LEU A 223 28.98 -4.60 -3.89
C LEU A 223 29.56 -5.95 -4.33
N GLU A 224 28.73 -6.98 -4.38
CA GLU A 224 29.13 -8.33 -4.78
C GLU A 224 29.47 -8.47 -6.28
N ASN A 225 28.94 -7.59 -7.14
CA ASN A 225 28.98 -7.79 -8.59
C ASN A 225 29.64 -6.65 -9.39
N LEU A 226 29.74 -5.43 -8.84
CA LEU A 226 30.34 -4.27 -9.52
C LEU A 226 31.81 -4.13 -9.14
N MET A 227 32.70 -4.10 -10.14
CA MET A 227 34.15 -4.06 -9.92
C MET A 227 34.58 -2.79 -9.17
N GLU A 228 33.97 -1.66 -9.49
CA GLU A 228 34.23 -0.35 -8.90
C GLU A 228 33.94 -0.31 -7.40
N LEU A 229 33.05 -1.19 -6.93
CA LEU A 229 32.61 -1.22 -5.54
C LEU A 229 33.44 -2.19 -4.69
N SER A 230 34.32 -3.00 -5.29
CA SER A 230 35.08 -4.07 -4.61
C SER A 230 35.92 -3.63 -3.39
N SER A 231 36.28 -2.34 -3.29
CA SER A 231 37.03 -1.77 -2.17
C SER A 231 36.18 -1.21 -1.03
N PHE A 232 34.85 -1.12 -1.22
CA PHE A 232 33.94 -0.57 -0.23
C PHE A 232 33.60 -1.61 0.84
N THR A 233 33.31 -1.14 2.06
CA THR A 233 32.90 -1.97 3.19
C THR A 233 31.50 -1.60 3.63
N LEU A 234 30.66 -2.63 3.86
CA LEU A 234 29.31 -2.43 4.39
C LEU A 234 29.37 -2.11 5.88
N GLN A 235 28.61 -1.09 6.28
CA GLN A 235 28.37 -0.79 7.69
C GLN A 235 27.49 -1.86 8.31
N PRO A 236 27.76 -2.27 9.56
CA PRO A 236 26.90 -3.19 10.30
C PRO A 236 25.46 -2.68 10.34
N TYR A 237 24.52 -3.56 10.00
CA TYR A 237 23.10 -3.24 10.04
C TYR A 237 22.52 -3.51 11.42
N GLU A 238 22.19 -2.45 12.15
CA GLU A 238 21.43 -2.56 13.41
C GLU A 238 20.02 -2.03 13.16
N PRO A 239 18.98 -2.87 13.21
CA PRO A 239 17.61 -2.39 13.10
C PRO A 239 17.17 -1.66 14.38
N ASP A 240 16.28 -0.68 14.24
CA ASP A 240 15.67 -0.01 15.39
C ASP A 240 14.66 -0.96 16.06
N GLN A 241 15.11 -1.62 17.13
CA GLN A 241 14.31 -2.58 17.91
C GLN A 241 13.19 -1.90 18.71
N THR A 242 13.31 -0.59 18.99
CA THR A 242 12.32 0.18 19.74
C THR A 242 11.14 0.62 18.86
N ASN A 243 11.27 0.45 17.54
CA ASN A 243 10.27 0.88 16.59
C ASN A 243 8.98 0.05 16.68
N GLU A 244 7.88 0.68 17.09
CA GLU A 244 6.57 0.04 17.17
C GLU A 244 6.10 -0.48 15.79
N LYS A 245 6.45 0.21 14.69
CA LYS A 245 6.15 -0.24 13.32
C LYS A 245 6.84 -1.56 13.00
N ARG A 246 8.11 -1.67 13.38
CA ARG A 246 8.88 -2.91 13.23
C ARG A 246 8.24 -4.04 14.03
N GLN A 247 7.85 -3.79 15.28
CA GLN A 247 7.21 -4.81 16.11
C GLN A 247 5.94 -5.37 15.47
N ILE A 248 5.09 -4.52 14.90
CA ILE A 248 3.89 -4.94 14.15
C ILE A 248 4.27 -5.79 12.94
N ALA A 249 5.25 -5.35 12.14
CA ALA A 249 5.71 -6.10 10.98
C ALA A 249 6.27 -7.49 11.36
N GLN A 250 7.00 -7.59 12.46
CA GLN A 250 7.50 -8.86 12.99
C GLN A 250 6.36 -9.79 13.44
N LYS A 251 5.23 -9.25 13.94
CA LYS A 251 4.01 -10.06 14.14
C LYS A 251 3.46 -10.58 12.83
N GLY A 252 3.41 -9.77 11.78
CA GLY A 252 3.04 -10.23 10.44
C GLY A 252 3.88 -11.45 10.02
N LEU A 253 5.20 -11.37 10.17
CA LEU A 253 6.14 -12.46 9.86
C LEU A 253 5.90 -13.70 10.72
N THR A 254 5.64 -13.51 12.01
CA THR A 254 5.31 -14.58 12.96
C THR A 254 4.10 -15.40 12.48
N TYR A 255 3.07 -14.74 11.94
CA TYR A 255 1.86 -15.40 11.42
C TYR A 255 1.88 -15.67 9.91
N ALA A 256 3.04 -15.62 9.25
CA ALA A 256 3.15 -15.72 7.78
C ALA A 256 2.55 -17.01 7.17
N GLU A 257 2.48 -18.12 7.92
CA GLU A 257 1.84 -19.36 7.45
C GLU A 257 0.31 -19.23 7.30
N THR A 258 -0.31 -18.29 8.02
CA THR A 258 -1.77 -18.03 7.95
C THR A 258 -2.13 -17.09 6.80
N ILE A 259 -1.14 -16.44 6.21
CA ILE A 259 -1.31 -15.47 5.12
C ILE A 259 -1.01 -16.22 3.83
N VAL A 260 -2.03 -16.44 3.01
CA VAL A 260 -1.97 -17.33 1.85
C VAL A 260 -2.28 -16.59 0.57
N SER A 261 -1.70 -17.06 -0.53
CA SER A 261 -1.97 -16.51 -1.87
C SER A 261 -3.12 -17.29 -2.49
N LEU A 262 -4.13 -16.60 -3.01
CA LEU A 262 -5.23 -17.20 -3.76
C LEU A 262 -4.96 -17.07 -5.26
N GLN A 263 -5.07 -18.18 -5.98
CA GLN A 263 -5.18 -18.23 -7.43
C GLN A 263 -6.63 -18.49 -7.81
N VAL A 264 -7.29 -17.48 -8.36
CA VAL A 264 -8.69 -17.56 -8.79
C VAL A 264 -8.74 -17.73 -10.30
N VAL A 265 -9.04 -18.94 -10.74
CA VAL A 265 -9.13 -19.33 -12.15
C VAL A 265 -10.52 -18.97 -12.68
N ARG A 266 -10.59 -18.28 -13.82
CA ARG A 266 -11.84 -17.81 -14.44
C ARG A 266 -11.98 -18.33 -15.86
N LYS A 267 -13.21 -18.65 -16.27
CA LYS A 267 -13.54 -18.95 -17.66
C LYS A 267 -13.56 -17.66 -18.47
N THR A 268 -12.66 -17.53 -19.43
CA THR A 268 -12.57 -16.37 -20.31
C THR A 268 -13.78 -16.33 -21.25
N GLY A 269 -14.62 -15.29 -21.17
CA GLY A 269 -15.66 -15.03 -22.17
C GLY A 269 -15.05 -14.44 -23.46
N GLN A 270 -15.62 -14.76 -24.63
CA GLN A 270 -15.17 -14.30 -25.96
C GLN A 270 -15.10 -12.76 -26.14
N GLN A 271 -15.60 -11.96 -25.19
CA GLN A 271 -15.68 -10.49 -25.31
C GLN A 271 -14.38 -9.71 -24.98
N ASN A 272 -13.31 -10.39 -24.53
CA ASN A 272 -12.10 -9.71 -24.02
C ASN A 272 -11.17 -9.13 -25.10
N ALA A 273 -11.23 -9.59 -26.35
CA ALA A 273 -10.31 -9.13 -27.39
C ALA A 273 -10.54 -7.66 -27.81
N GLN A 274 -11.77 -7.14 -27.68
CA GLN A 274 -12.12 -5.79 -28.14
C GLN A 274 -11.78 -4.69 -27.11
N ARG A 275 -11.82 -4.99 -25.80
CA ARG A 275 -11.59 -4.01 -24.71
C ARG A 275 -10.12 -3.75 -24.38
N GLN A 276 -9.22 -4.68 -24.74
CA GLN A 276 -7.78 -4.55 -24.51
C GLN A 276 -7.11 -3.42 -25.31
N ARG A 277 -7.82 -2.78 -26.26
CA ARG A 277 -7.29 -1.68 -27.08
C ARG A 277 -7.30 -0.30 -26.41
N ASN A 278 -8.02 -0.11 -25.30
CA ASN A 278 -8.01 1.16 -24.57
C ASN A 278 -6.90 1.18 -23.50
N ARG A 279 -5.71 1.67 -23.89
CA ARG A 279 -4.49 1.78 -23.06
C ARG A 279 -4.70 2.47 -21.69
N LYS A 280 -5.61 3.45 -21.58
CA LYS A 280 -5.89 4.17 -20.32
C LYS A 280 -6.63 3.35 -19.25
N ALA A 281 -7.13 2.15 -19.57
CA ALA A 281 -7.92 1.34 -18.63
C ALA A 281 -7.12 0.19 -17.97
N ILE A 282 -5.85 -0.04 -18.34
CA ILE A 282 -5.08 -1.22 -17.88
C ILE A 282 -4.63 -1.06 -16.41
N ILE A 283 -4.30 0.16 -15.97
CA ILE A 283 -3.86 0.44 -14.59
C ILE A 283 -5.04 0.32 -13.60
N MET A 284 -6.29 0.56 -14.02
CA MET A 284 -7.45 0.38 -13.12
C MET A 284 -8.01 -1.04 -13.12
N GLN A 285 -7.48 -1.92 -13.98
CA GLN A 285 -7.95 -3.29 -14.07
C GLN A 285 -7.28 -4.16 -13.02
N ARG A 286 -8.13 -4.94 -12.36
CA ARG A 286 -7.74 -5.99 -11.45
C ARG A 286 -6.78 -6.98 -12.15
N PRO A 287 -5.62 -7.30 -11.56
CA PRO A 287 -4.75 -8.34 -12.08
C PRO A 287 -5.50 -9.67 -12.17
N GLN A 288 -5.35 -10.35 -13.30
CA GLN A 288 -5.96 -11.66 -13.49
C GLN A 288 -5.26 -12.65 -12.55
N SER A 289 -6.03 -13.34 -11.73
CA SER A 289 -5.69 -14.56 -10.96
C SER A 289 -5.32 -14.39 -9.48
N TRP A 290 -4.46 -13.45 -9.08
CA TRP A 290 -3.84 -13.51 -7.74
C TRP A 290 -4.45 -12.56 -6.71
N ALA A 291 -4.57 -13.02 -5.46
CA ALA A 291 -5.01 -12.24 -4.30
C ALA A 291 -4.39 -12.77 -3.00
N THR A 292 -4.55 -12.04 -1.89
CA THR A 292 -4.23 -12.54 -0.54
C THR A 292 -5.50 -13.01 0.18
N ALA A 293 -5.34 -13.98 1.07
CA ALA A 293 -6.36 -14.35 2.05
C ALA A 293 -5.75 -14.75 3.41
N THR A 294 -6.62 -14.84 4.41
CA THR A 294 -6.25 -15.15 5.80
C THR A 294 -6.89 -16.46 6.25
N VAL A 295 -6.06 -17.43 6.64
CA VAL A 295 -6.49 -18.70 7.23
C VAL A 295 -6.93 -18.46 8.68
N ILE A 296 -8.11 -18.98 9.04
CA ILE A 296 -8.68 -18.85 10.39
C ILE A 296 -9.15 -20.21 10.92
N GLU A 297 -9.48 -20.25 12.22
CA GLU A 297 -10.10 -21.41 12.87
C GLU A 297 -9.36 -22.72 12.59
N ASN A 298 -8.07 -22.74 12.93
CA ASN A 298 -7.20 -23.91 12.82
C ASN A 298 -7.12 -24.51 11.41
N GLY A 299 -7.33 -23.69 10.37
CA GLY A 299 -7.20 -24.13 8.98
C GLY A 299 -8.51 -24.50 8.30
N GLU A 300 -9.62 -24.53 9.03
CA GLU A 300 -10.92 -24.97 8.48
C GLU A 300 -11.54 -23.96 7.51
N TYR A 301 -11.22 -22.67 7.66
CA TYR A 301 -11.78 -21.60 6.84
C TYR A 301 -10.73 -20.58 6.44
N ILE A 302 -11.05 -19.84 5.39
CA ILE A 302 -10.23 -18.77 4.84
C ILE A 302 -11.13 -17.55 4.64
N LEU A 303 -10.71 -16.40 5.17
CA LEU A 303 -11.30 -15.09 4.88
C LEU A 303 -10.56 -14.44 3.73
N ALA A 304 -11.32 -13.91 2.77
CA ALA A 304 -10.79 -13.15 1.65
C ALA A 304 -11.68 -11.94 1.36
N SER A 305 -11.15 -10.99 0.57
CA SER A 305 -11.98 -9.96 -0.04
C SER A 305 -12.96 -10.59 -1.03
N ALA A 306 -14.25 -10.24 -0.96
CA ALA A 306 -15.26 -10.75 -1.88
C ALA A 306 -14.95 -10.34 -3.33
N TYR A 307 -14.56 -9.08 -3.53
CA TYR A 307 -14.08 -8.54 -4.79
C TYR A 307 -12.99 -9.43 -5.40
N GLN A 308 -12.13 -10.03 -4.56
CA GLN A 308 -11.06 -10.89 -5.03
C GLN A 308 -11.50 -12.30 -5.45
N VAL A 309 -12.70 -12.75 -5.10
CA VAL A 309 -13.15 -14.13 -5.40
C VAL A 309 -14.48 -14.19 -6.12
N THR A 310 -14.98 -13.04 -6.58
CA THR A 310 -16.19 -12.93 -7.42
C THR A 310 -15.86 -12.54 -8.86
N SER A 311 -16.88 -12.64 -9.71
CA SER A 311 -16.89 -12.16 -11.08
C SER A 311 -17.73 -10.87 -11.16
N ASP A 312 -17.12 -9.73 -10.86
CA ASP A 312 -17.74 -8.43 -11.12
C ASP A 312 -17.22 -7.87 -12.47
N GLN A 313 -17.99 -7.01 -13.14
CA GLN A 313 -17.52 -6.20 -14.29
C GLN A 313 -16.97 -6.95 -15.53
N GLY A 314 -17.40 -8.19 -15.82
CA GLY A 314 -17.07 -8.88 -17.08
C GLY A 314 -15.79 -9.73 -17.05
N GLU A 315 -15.27 -10.05 -15.86
CA GLU A 315 -14.06 -10.87 -15.67
C GLU A 315 -14.24 -12.39 -15.94
N GLY A 316 -15.43 -12.83 -16.32
CA GLY A 316 -15.75 -14.26 -16.50
C GLY A 316 -16.05 -14.98 -15.18
N GLN A 317 -16.75 -16.11 -15.26
CA GLN A 317 -17.17 -16.87 -14.08
C GLN A 317 -15.97 -17.55 -13.41
N VAL A 318 -15.91 -17.52 -12.07
CA VAL A 318 -14.91 -18.25 -11.28
C VAL A 318 -15.13 -19.75 -11.45
N GLU A 319 -14.10 -20.46 -11.91
CA GLU A 319 -14.11 -21.90 -12.14
C GLU A 319 -13.58 -22.65 -10.92
N LYS A 320 -12.43 -22.23 -10.39
CA LYS A 320 -11.82 -22.81 -9.19
C LYS A 320 -10.94 -21.80 -8.45
N ILE A 321 -10.75 -22.03 -7.16
CA ILE A 321 -9.84 -21.24 -6.32
C ILE A 321 -8.79 -22.19 -5.76
N ILE A 322 -7.52 -21.92 -6.04
CA ILE A 322 -6.38 -22.67 -5.50
C ILE A 322 -5.69 -21.79 -4.47
N VAL A 323 -5.54 -22.29 -3.26
CA VAL A 323 -4.83 -21.65 -2.16
C VAL A 323 -3.39 -22.14 -2.17
N HIS A 324 -2.44 -21.21 -2.28
CA HIS A 324 -1.01 -21.50 -2.25
C HIS A 324 -0.48 -21.13 -0.86
N THR A 325 0.01 -22.13 -0.15
CA THR A 325 0.71 -21.97 1.13
C THR A 325 2.22 -21.95 0.88
N ALA A 326 3.02 -21.86 1.95
CA ALA A 326 4.48 -21.97 1.83
C ALA A 326 4.94 -23.38 1.40
N LYS A 327 4.14 -24.42 1.66
CA LYS A 327 4.54 -25.83 1.52
C LYS A 327 3.73 -26.60 0.47
N ASP A 328 2.48 -26.19 0.27
CA ASP A 328 1.51 -26.97 -0.50
C ASP A 328 0.45 -26.08 -1.17
N LYS A 329 -0.35 -26.67 -2.06
CA LYS A 329 -1.50 -26.06 -2.72
C LYS A 329 -2.75 -26.87 -2.42
N VAL A 330 -3.84 -26.19 -2.08
CA VAL A 330 -5.12 -26.83 -1.79
C VAL A 330 -6.24 -26.10 -2.53
N GLU A 331 -7.16 -26.83 -3.15
CA GLU A 331 -8.35 -26.22 -3.73
C GLU A 331 -9.29 -25.74 -2.60
N ALA A 332 -9.98 -24.63 -2.83
CA ALA A 332 -10.97 -24.10 -1.89
C ALA A 332 -12.27 -23.76 -2.60
N LYS A 333 -13.38 -23.97 -1.89
CA LYS A 333 -14.73 -23.63 -2.35
C LYS A 333 -15.24 -22.42 -1.59
N ILE A 334 -15.93 -21.54 -2.31
CA ILE A 334 -16.68 -20.45 -1.67
C ILE A 334 -17.80 -21.07 -0.85
N VAL A 335 -17.81 -20.83 0.46
CA VAL A 335 -18.92 -21.20 1.34
C VAL A 335 -20.04 -20.17 1.20
N SER A 336 -19.68 -18.89 1.33
CA SER A 336 -20.63 -17.78 1.24
C SER A 336 -19.91 -16.45 1.07
N ILE A 337 -20.63 -15.43 0.61
CA ILE A 337 -20.12 -14.08 0.34
C ILE A 337 -21.06 -13.06 0.98
N HIS A 338 -20.48 -12.07 1.65
CA HIS A 338 -21.16 -10.88 2.13
C HIS A 338 -20.63 -9.63 1.42
N LYS A 339 -21.22 -9.34 0.25
CA LYS A 339 -20.72 -8.30 -0.68
C LYS A 339 -20.65 -6.89 -0.09
N PRO A 340 -21.61 -6.41 0.73
CA PRO A 340 -21.51 -5.06 1.30
C PRO A 340 -20.28 -4.84 2.18
N TYR A 341 -19.82 -5.87 2.90
CA TYR A 341 -18.61 -5.79 3.74
C TYR A 341 -17.36 -6.28 3.00
N ASP A 342 -17.48 -6.59 1.70
CA ASP A 342 -16.41 -7.16 0.89
C ASP A 342 -15.76 -8.42 1.52
N ILE A 343 -16.55 -9.29 2.17
CA ILE A 343 -16.04 -10.52 2.80
C ILE A 343 -16.51 -11.75 2.05
N ALA A 344 -15.58 -12.65 1.75
CA ALA A 344 -15.87 -14.02 1.34
C ALA A 344 -15.30 -15.01 2.37
N LEU A 345 -16.09 -16.04 2.66
CA LEU A 345 -15.66 -17.19 3.43
C LEU A 345 -15.44 -18.36 2.48
N LEU A 346 -14.22 -18.88 2.44
CA LEU A 346 -13.86 -20.07 1.68
C LEU A 346 -13.59 -21.23 2.65
N ARG A 347 -13.73 -22.45 2.14
CA ARG A 347 -13.34 -23.68 2.81
C ARG A 347 -12.36 -24.45 1.93
N PRO A 348 -11.11 -24.70 2.38
CA PRO A 348 -10.19 -25.56 1.66
C PRO A 348 -10.66 -27.02 1.71
N GLU A 349 -10.28 -27.83 0.72
CA GLU A 349 -10.62 -29.26 0.68
C GLU A 349 -10.01 -30.02 1.88
N THR A 350 -8.83 -29.62 2.31
CA THR A 350 -8.18 -30.10 3.52
C THR A 350 -7.80 -28.91 4.42
N PRO A 351 -7.95 -29.03 5.76
CA PRO A 351 -7.57 -27.94 6.66
C PRO A 351 -6.10 -27.54 6.50
N ILE A 352 -5.85 -26.24 6.34
CA ILE A 352 -4.48 -25.71 6.18
C ILE A 352 -3.80 -25.66 7.54
N LYS A 353 -2.77 -26.47 7.74
CA LYS A 353 -2.02 -26.53 9.00
C LYS A 353 -0.97 -25.43 9.08
N CYS A 354 -1.17 -24.51 10.03
CA CYS A 354 -0.20 -23.51 10.44
C CYS A 354 0.35 -23.84 11.85
N THR A 355 1.57 -23.43 12.13
CA THR A 355 2.20 -23.49 13.46
C THR A 355 1.44 -22.66 14.50
N GLN A 356 0.82 -21.58 14.07
CA GLN A 356 -0.02 -20.71 14.87
C GLN A 356 -1.06 -20.01 14.00
N TYR A 357 -2.15 -19.57 14.64
CA TYR A 357 -3.23 -18.83 14.01
C TYR A 357 -3.43 -17.50 14.70
N PHE A 358 -3.86 -16.49 13.93
CA PHE A 358 -4.26 -15.22 14.53
C PHE A 358 -5.38 -15.43 15.55
N SER A 359 -5.23 -14.79 16.71
CA SER A 359 -6.37 -14.58 17.61
C SER A 359 -7.17 -13.37 17.14
N PHE A 360 -8.49 -13.39 17.31
CA PHE A 360 -9.31 -12.22 16.96
C PHE A 360 -9.14 -11.12 18.02
N GLY A 361 -8.86 -9.90 17.57
CA GLY A 361 -8.89 -8.69 18.38
C GLY A 361 -10.30 -8.17 18.59
N SER A 362 -10.47 -6.89 18.90
CA SER A 362 -11.77 -6.23 18.90
C SER A 362 -11.66 -4.83 18.31
N ASP A 363 -12.68 -4.45 17.55
CA ASP A 363 -12.80 -3.12 16.98
C ASP A 363 -12.85 -2.02 18.06
N LYS A 364 -13.28 -2.38 19.28
CA LYS A 364 -13.32 -1.47 20.45
C LYS A 364 -11.93 -1.03 20.91
N GLU A 365 -10.91 -1.79 20.55
CA GLU A 365 -9.50 -1.47 20.86
C GLU A 365 -8.99 -0.36 19.92
N LEU A 366 -9.57 -0.23 18.71
CA LEU A 366 -9.11 0.72 17.71
C LEU A 366 -9.24 2.19 18.15
N ARG A 367 -8.20 2.97 17.89
CA ARG A 367 -8.18 4.43 18.03
C ARG A 367 -7.62 5.11 16.78
N ILE A 368 -8.12 6.30 16.46
CA ILE A 368 -7.50 7.13 15.41
C ILE A 368 -6.05 7.42 15.85
N GLY A 369 -5.10 7.21 14.93
CA GLY A 369 -3.67 7.35 15.18
C GLY A 369 -2.96 6.07 15.64
N GLU A 370 -3.69 5.00 15.94
CA GLU A 370 -3.10 3.72 16.32
C GLU A 370 -2.41 3.04 15.13
N TRP A 371 -1.20 2.53 15.34
CA TRP A 371 -0.46 1.79 14.33
C TRP A 371 -1.07 0.42 14.07
N ILE A 372 -1.25 0.09 12.79
CA ILE A 372 -1.71 -1.20 12.31
C ILE A 372 -0.87 -1.66 11.12
N GLY A 373 -0.80 -2.97 10.92
CA GLY A 373 -0.14 -3.58 9.77
C GLY A 373 -1.16 -4.22 8.83
N VAL A 374 -1.01 -4.03 7.54
CA VAL A 374 -1.77 -4.75 6.50
C VAL A 374 -0.84 -5.72 5.80
N CYS A 375 -1.08 -7.01 5.99
CA CYS A 375 -0.19 -8.03 5.46
C CYS A 375 -0.69 -8.63 4.15
N GLY A 376 0.23 -9.00 3.27
CA GLY A 376 -0.04 -9.59 1.95
C GLY A 376 0.88 -10.76 1.63
N LYS A 377 0.48 -11.59 0.68
CA LYS A 377 1.31 -12.62 0.08
C LYS A 377 0.95 -12.82 -1.40
N LEU A 378 1.96 -12.79 -2.26
CA LEU A 378 1.82 -13.10 -3.68
C LEU A 378 2.58 -14.38 -4.04
N GLN A 379 2.25 -14.98 -5.18
CA GLN A 379 2.84 -16.25 -5.63
C GLN A 379 4.37 -16.18 -5.78
N SER A 380 4.89 -15.06 -6.29
CA SER A 380 6.31 -14.89 -6.61
C SER A 380 7.21 -14.73 -5.38
N SER A 381 6.62 -14.48 -4.20
CA SER A 381 7.35 -14.28 -2.96
C SER A 381 6.96 -15.31 -1.90
N PHE A 382 7.93 -16.14 -1.48
CA PHE A 382 7.77 -16.93 -0.25
C PHE A 382 7.59 -16.00 0.98
N SER A 383 8.18 -14.80 0.90
CA SER A 383 8.01 -13.71 1.85
C SER A 383 6.61 -13.12 1.78
N ILE A 384 6.04 -12.82 2.95
CA ILE A 384 4.91 -11.91 3.04
C ILE A 384 5.37 -10.47 2.85
N THR A 385 4.42 -9.56 2.77
CA THR A 385 4.65 -8.12 2.98
C THR A 385 3.78 -7.61 4.09
N CYS A 386 4.19 -6.52 4.72
CA CYS A 386 3.42 -5.87 5.78
C CYS A 386 3.58 -4.36 5.61
N ASP A 387 2.52 -3.71 5.17
CA ASP A 387 2.48 -2.26 5.09
C ASP A 387 2.00 -1.70 6.43
N ILE A 388 2.76 -0.77 7.01
CA ILE A 388 2.45 -0.17 8.30
C ILE A 388 1.88 1.23 8.11
N GLY A 389 0.75 1.49 8.74
CA GLY A 389 0.13 2.81 8.78
C GLY A 389 -0.74 2.97 10.02
N ILE A 390 -1.41 4.11 10.12
CA ILE A 390 -2.32 4.39 11.24
C ILE A 390 -3.77 4.14 10.85
N VAL A 391 -4.60 3.83 11.84
CA VAL A 391 -6.05 4.00 11.73
C VAL A 391 -6.35 5.48 11.53
N SER A 392 -6.80 5.87 10.33
CA SER A 392 -7.07 7.27 9.99
C SER A 392 -8.46 7.72 10.43
N THR A 393 -9.45 6.82 10.42
CA THR A 393 -10.83 7.13 10.79
C THR A 393 -11.55 5.86 11.21
N LEU A 394 -12.39 5.96 12.24
CA LEU A 394 -13.30 4.89 12.65
C LEU A 394 -14.60 4.97 11.85
N GLN A 395 -15.14 3.81 11.43
CA GLN A 395 -16.52 3.66 10.97
C GLN A 395 -16.98 4.63 9.86
N ARG A 396 -16.25 4.71 8.74
CA ARG A 396 -16.72 5.39 7.53
C ARG A 396 -17.95 4.71 6.96
N ASN A 397 -18.98 5.51 6.69
CA ASN A 397 -20.18 5.05 6.01
C ASN A 397 -19.94 5.02 4.49
N LEU A 398 -19.65 3.84 3.94
CA LEU A 398 -19.55 3.61 2.50
C LEU A 398 -20.73 2.74 2.07
N ASN A 399 -21.57 3.21 1.14
CA ASN A 399 -22.68 2.42 0.58
C ASN A 399 -23.55 1.70 1.63
N LEU A 400 -23.83 2.36 2.77
CA LEU A 400 -24.62 1.84 3.90
C LEU A 400 -23.91 0.82 4.82
N VAL A 401 -22.61 0.59 4.66
CA VAL A 401 -21.79 -0.19 5.60
C VAL A 401 -20.75 0.68 6.31
N GLN A 402 -20.39 0.28 7.52
CA GLN A 402 -19.29 0.87 8.27
C GLN A 402 -18.00 0.10 8.00
N VAL A 403 -16.96 0.82 7.58
CA VAL A 403 -15.59 0.31 7.40
C VAL A 403 -14.60 1.20 8.14
N TYR A 404 -13.39 0.72 8.37
CA TYR A 404 -12.31 1.51 8.97
C TYR A 404 -11.40 2.05 7.88
N GLN A 405 -10.95 3.29 8.04
CA GLN A 405 -9.92 3.85 7.17
C GLN A 405 -8.54 3.68 7.79
N THR A 406 -7.56 3.34 6.96
CA THR A 406 -6.15 3.33 7.32
C THR A 406 -5.29 4.07 6.29
N GLN A 407 -4.15 4.58 6.75
CA GLN A 407 -3.08 5.09 5.91
C GLN A 407 -2.21 3.96 5.35
N ALA A 408 -2.23 2.77 5.96
CA ALA A 408 -1.50 1.62 5.45
C ALA A 408 -1.93 1.34 4.01
N PHE A 409 -0.98 1.14 3.11
CA PHE A 409 -1.26 0.96 1.69
C PHE A 409 -1.90 -0.40 1.47
N ILE A 410 -3.09 -0.38 0.85
CA ILE A 410 -3.76 -1.55 0.31
C ILE A 410 -3.64 -1.51 -1.21
N ASN A 411 -3.17 -2.62 -1.78
CA ASN A 411 -3.02 -2.86 -3.20
C ASN A 411 -3.59 -4.26 -3.55
N TYR A 412 -3.48 -4.70 -4.80
CA TYR A 412 -4.02 -6.01 -5.19
C TYR A 412 -3.25 -7.18 -4.54
N ALA A 413 -2.02 -6.94 -4.10
CA ALA A 413 -1.15 -7.93 -3.48
C ALA A 413 -1.50 -8.23 -2.02
N ASN A 414 -2.04 -7.27 -1.27
CA ASN A 414 -2.41 -7.45 0.15
C ASN A 414 -3.92 -7.31 0.43
N SER A 415 -4.72 -6.90 -0.55
CA SER A 415 -6.18 -6.94 -0.48
C SER A 415 -6.67 -8.38 -0.20
N GLY A 416 -7.57 -8.52 0.77
CA GLY A 416 -8.03 -9.79 1.35
C GLY A 416 -7.13 -10.33 2.48
N GLY A 417 -5.98 -9.71 2.71
CA GLY A 417 -5.07 -10.05 3.81
C GLY A 417 -5.47 -9.47 5.17
N PRO A 418 -4.77 -9.91 6.23
CA PRO A 418 -5.12 -9.54 7.59
C PRO A 418 -4.67 -8.12 7.92
N VAL A 419 -5.50 -7.42 8.69
CA VAL A 419 -5.12 -6.19 9.39
C VAL A 419 -4.80 -6.54 10.83
N ILE A 420 -3.63 -6.15 11.33
CA ILE A 420 -3.11 -6.60 12.64
C ILE A 420 -2.61 -5.43 13.49
N ASN A 421 -2.61 -5.61 14.80
CA ASN A 421 -1.98 -4.70 15.75
C ASN A 421 -0.61 -5.24 16.23
N LYS A 422 0.05 -4.53 17.16
CA LYS A 422 1.38 -4.88 17.68
C LYS A 422 1.41 -6.15 18.53
N GLU A 423 0.28 -6.55 19.10
CA GLU A 423 0.16 -7.84 19.79
C GLU A 423 0.04 -9.00 18.80
N GLY A 424 -0.25 -8.71 17.53
CA GLY A 424 -0.51 -9.71 16.49
C GLY A 424 -1.95 -10.24 16.55
N LYS A 425 -2.90 -9.47 17.07
CA LYS A 425 -4.33 -9.80 16.96
C LYS A 425 -4.87 -9.39 15.59
N LEU A 426 -5.78 -10.18 15.04
CA LEU A 426 -6.51 -9.85 13.81
C LEU A 426 -7.58 -8.81 14.11
N LEU A 427 -7.44 -7.63 13.52
CA LEU A 427 -8.36 -6.49 13.64
C LEU A 427 -9.35 -6.40 12.47
N GLY A 428 -9.09 -7.09 11.37
CA GLY A 428 -9.97 -7.06 10.21
C GLY A 428 -9.36 -7.65 8.96
N ILE A 429 -10.04 -7.47 7.84
CA ILE A 429 -9.59 -7.90 6.51
C ILE A 429 -9.51 -6.70 5.59
N ALA A 430 -8.37 -6.54 4.93
CA ALA A 430 -8.13 -5.50 3.93
C ALA A 430 -9.13 -5.62 2.78
N THR A 431 -9.94 -4.58 2.55
CA THR A 431 -11.00 -4.58 1.52
C THR A 431 -10.59 -3.78 0.30
N HIS A 432 -11.26 -4.03 -0.83
CA HIS A 432 -10.95 -3.33 -2.06
C HIS A 432 -11.26 -1.82 -1.97
N VAL A 433 -10.30 -1.01 -2.40
CA VAL A 433 -10.44 0.43 -2.61
C VAL A 433 -11.12 0.64 -3.96
N TYR A 434 -12.31 1.25 -4.00
CA TYR A 434 -12.99 1.56 -5.26
C TYR A 434 -12.01 2.30 -6.21
N PRO A 435 -11.81 1.82 -7.46
CA PRO A 435 -10.72 2.24 -8.35
C PRO A 435 -10.88 3.65 -8.95
N ASN A 436 -11.82 4.46 -8.46
CA ASN A 436 -11.98 5.85 -8.90
C ASN A 436 -10.96 6.81 -8.27
N ALA A 437 -9.95 6.30 -7.56
CA ALA A 437 -8.78 7.09 -7.18
C ALA A 437 -8.01 7.45 -8.46
N VAL A 438 -7.86 8.76 -8.70
CA VAL A 438 -7.43 9.40 -9.96
C VAL A 438 -6.07 8.93 -10.50
N TRP A 439 -5.30 8.15 -9.73
CA TRP A 439 -3.90 7.83 -10.05
C TRP A 439 -3.56 6.34 -10.10
N GLY A 440 -4.46 5.43 -9.73
CA GLY A 440 -4.14 3.98 -9.68
C GLY A 440 -3.02 3.59 -8.70
N LEU A 441 -2.50 4.57 -7.93
CA LEU A 441 -1.59 4.48 -6.80
C LEU A 441 -2.36 4.83 -5.52
N ASN A 442 -2.06 4.15 -4.43
CA ASN A 442 -2.69 4.39 -3.14
C ASN A 442 -2.23 5.75 -2.57
N SER A 443 -3.16 6.69 -2.35
CA SER A 443 -2.86 8.02 -1.79
C SER A 443 -2.83 8.03 -0.25
N GLY A 444 -2.66 6.87 0.40
CA GLY A 444 -2.83 6.71 1.85
C GLY A 444 -4.29 6.69 2.32
N VAL A 445 -5.22 6.30 1.45
CA VAL A 445 -6.66 6.18 1.78
C VAL A 445 -7.12 4.77 1.47
N SER A 446 -7.02 3.91 2.47
CA SER A 446 -7.33 2.49 2.40
C SER A 446 -8.47 2.12 3.33
N MET A 447 -9.21 1.06 3.02
CA MET A 447 -10.34 0.60 3.84
C MET A 447 -10.21 -0.86 4.24
N PHE A 448 -10.68 -1.20 5.44
CA PHE A 448 -10.81 -2.58 5.88
C PHE A 448 -12.11 -2.82 6.66
N THR A 449 -12.60 -4.06 6.60
CA THR A 449 -13.76 -4.50 7.39
C THR A 449 -13.26 -4.99 8.74
N GLY A 450 -13.83 -4.43 9.81
CA GLY A 450 -13.44 -4.74 11.19
C GLY A 450 -13.77 -6.16 11.63
N ILE A 451 -13.01 -6.67 12.57
CA ILE A 451 -13.12 -8.04 13.05
C ILE A 451 -14.42 -8.27 13.82
N ASP A 452 -14.95 -7.29 14.55
CA ASP A 452 -16.23 -7.47 15.25
C ASP A 452 -17.40 -7.58 14.26
N THR A 453 -17.37 -6.83 13.15
CA THR A 453 -18.29 -7.02 12.03
C THR A 453 -18.16 -8.44 11.46
N ILE A 454 -16.94 -8.89 11.17
CA ILE A 454 -16.68 -10.24 10.63
C ILE A 454 -17.21 -11.32 11.57
N LYS A 455 -16.91 -11.24 12.88
CA LYS A 455 -17.43 -12.18 13.90
C LYS A 455 -18.96 -12.26 13.89
N SER A 456 -19.64 -11.10 13.75
CA SER A 456 -21.10 -11.06 13.76
C SER A 456 -21.74 -11.79 12.57
N ILE A 457 -21.09 -11.76 11.40
CA ILE A 457 -21.60 -12.39 10.17
C ILE A 457 -21.05 -13.80 9.95
N LEU A 458 -19.96 -14.19 10.63
CA LEU A 458 -19.29 -15.47 10.45
C LEU A 458 -20.21 -16.70 10.62
N PRO A 459 -21.10 -16.76 11.63
CA PRO A 459 -22.05 -17.88 11.75
C PRO A 459 -23.00 -18.00 10.55
N GLN A 460 -23.41 -16.88 9.94
CA GLN A 460 -24.29 -16.88 8.76
C GLN A 460 -23.53 -17.27 7.49
N LEU A 461 -22.28 -16.80 7.36
CA LEU A 461 -21.36 -17.19 6.28
C LEU A 461 -21.13 -18.70 6.29
N LYS A 462 -20.84 -19.29 7.45
CA LYS A 462 -20.62 -20.74 7.61
C LYS A 462 -21.82 -21.60 7.23
N LYS A 463 -23.04 -21.08 7.43
CA LYS A 463 -24.29 -21.74 7.04
C LYS A 463 -24.61 -21.61 5.55
N GLY A 464 -23.81 -20.88 4.76
CA GLY A 464 -24.12 -20.58 3.36
C GLY A 464 -25.25 -19.57 3.19
N SER A 465 -25.72 -18.96 4.29
CA SER A 465 -26.91 -18.10 4.32
C SER A 465 -26.59 -16.60 4.25
N ALA A 466 -25.32 -16.21 4.16
CA ALA A 466 -24.98 -14.81 3.98
C ALA A 466 -25.49 -14.35 2.61
N THR A 467 -26.34 -13.33 2.65
CA THR A 467 -26.98 -12.78 1.48
C THR A 467 -25.99 -11.90 0.72
N GLN A 468 -25.82 -12.16 -0.58
CA GLN A 468 -25.05 -11.28 -1.49
C GLN A 468 -25.56 -9.83 -1.46
N ASN A 469 -26.85 -9.66 -1.14
CA ASN A 469 -27.46 -8.40 -0.73
C ASN A 469 -28.28 -8.67 0.55
N PRO A 470 -27.75 -8.42 1.77
CA PRO A 470 -28.64 -8.26 2.91
C PRO A 470 -29.66 -7.23 2.48
N SER A 471 -30.92 -7.63 2.57
CA SER A 471 -32.00 -6.72 2.23
C SER A 471 -31.91 -5.60 3.25
N LEU A 472 -31.36 -4.46 2.84
CA LEU A 472 -31.26 -3.32 3.71
C LEU A 472 -32.65 -2.66 3.78
N PRO A 473 -33.05 -2.16 4.96
CA PRO A 473 -34.20 -1.29 5.07
C PRO A 473 -34.05 -0.15 4.05
N PHE A 474 -35.07 0.04 3.23
CA PHE A 474 -35.02 0.96 2.10
C PHE A 474 -36.19 1.92 2.16
N LEU A 475 -35.85 3.20 2.38
CA LEU A 475 -36.80 4.29 2.26
C LEU A 475 -37.06 4.63 0.78
N GLY A 476 -36.01 4.64 -0.05
CA GLY A 476 -36.11 4.89 -1.49
C GLY A 476 -36.02 6.35 -1.91
N VAL A 477 -35.11 7.08 -1.27
CA VAL A 477 -34.77 8.46 -1.60
C VAL A 477 -33.31 8.53 -2.03
N SER A 478 -33.02 9.40 -3.00
CA SER A 478 -31.65 9.89 -3.28
C SER A 478 -31.58 11.36 -2.91
N PHE A 479 -30.37 11.90 -2.77
CA PHE A 479 -30.17 13.27 -2.33
C PHE A 479 -29.09 13.97 -3.17
N TRP A 480 -29.09 15.30 -3.13
CA TRP A 480 -27.95 16.13 -3.51
C TRP A 480 -27.51 16.90 -2.27
N GLN A 481 -26.20 16.99 -2.03
CA GLN A 481 -25.69 17.86 -0.98
C GLN A 481 -25.66 19.29 -1.51
N ASP A 482 -26.70 20.06 -1.22
CA ASP A 482 -26.75 21.50 -1.49
C ASP A 482 -26.24 22.26 -0.26
N LYS A 483 -25.12 22.97 -0.40
CA LYS A 483 -24.53 23.80 0.67
C LYS A 483 -25.48 24.93 1.14
N LYS A 484 -26.54 25.21 0.40
CA LYS A 484 -27.56 26.22 0.77
C LYS A 484 -28.64 25.68 1.70
N VAL A 485 -28.68 24.37 1.95
CA VAL A 485 -29.60 23.77 2.93
C VAL A 485 -28.87 23.67 4.27
N PRO A 486 -29.16 24.56 5.25
CA PRO A 486 -28.39 24.62 6.49
C PRO A 486 -28.63 23.42 7.41
N GLN A 487 -29.73 22.68 7.24
CA GLN A 487 -30.08 21.51 8.04
C GLN A 487 -31.00 20.56 7.27
N GLY A 488 -30.72 19.25 7.33
CA GLY A 488 -31.54 18.19 6.76
C GLY A 488 -31.00 17.60 5.47
N ALA A 489 -31.62 16.51 5.01
CA ALA A 489 -31.27 15.84 3.77
C ALA A 489 -32.23 16.27 2.64
N LEU A 490 -31.75 17.07 1.68
CA LEU A 490 -32.51 17.48 0.50
C LEU A 490 -32.71 16.29 -0.46
N ILE A 491 -33.97 15.89 -0.65
CA ILE A 491 -34.34 14.75 -1.46
C ILE A 491 -34.32 15.15 -2.94
N SER A 492 -33.47 14.49 -3.72
CA SER A 492 -33.30 14.75 -5.16
C SER A 492 -34.20 13.88 -6.01
N THR A 493 -34.34 12.61 -5.66
CA THR A 493 -35.21 11.66 -6.36
C THR A 493 -35.90 10.74 -5.37
N VAL A 494 -37.09 10.28 -5.75
CA VAL A 494 -37.84 9.28 -5.02
C VAL A 494 -38.02 8.08 -5.94
N THR A 495 -37.58 6.91 -5.48
CA THR A 495 -37.68 5.66 -6.25
C THR A 495 -39.15 5.26 -6.35
N ALA A 496 -39.64 5.00 -7.57
CA ALA A 496 -41.02 4.57 -7.78
C ALA A 496 -41.33 3.30 -6.97
N ASN A 497 -42.54 3.22 -6.42
CA ASN A 497 -43.04 2.12 -5.57
C ASN A 497 -42.26 1.86 -4.27
N SER A 498 -41.31 2.72 -3.89
CA SER A 498 -40.59 2.66 -2.62
C SER A 498 -41.46 3.05 -1.41
N ALA A 499 -40.91 2.87 -0.21
CA ALA A 499 -41.55 3.28 1.04
C ALA A 499 -41.80 4.80 1.08
N ALA A 500 -40.86 5.61 0.60
CA ALA A 500 -40.98 7.06 0.50
C ALA A 500 -42.05 7.47 -0.50
N HIS A 501 -42.08 6.83 -1.67
CA HIS A 501 -43.12 7.07 -2.67
C HIS A 501 -44.52 6.81 -2.11
N LYS A 502 -44.70 5.67 -1.43
CA LYS A 502 -45.96 5.29 -0.78
C LYS A 502 -46.34 6.23 0.38
N ALA A 503 -45.35 6.80 1.07
CA ALA A 503 -45.53 7.79 2.13
C ALA A 503 -45.78 9.21 1.60
N GLY A 504 -45.77 9.42 0.29
CA GLY A 504 -46.03 10.74 -0.33
C GLY A 504 -44.85 11.71 -0.25
N VAL A 505 -43.62 11.20 -0.13
CA VAL A 505 -42.38 11.98 -0.23
C VAL A 505 -42.19 12.45 -1.67
N LEU A 506 -41.74 13.69 -1.84
CA LEU A 506 -41.53 14.31 -3.16
C LEU A 506 -40.08 14.78 -3.32
N PRO A 507 -39.53 14.78 -4.55
CA PRO A 507 -38.32 15.53 -4.85
C PRO A 507 -38.46 17.00 -4.42
N GLY A 508 -37.43 17.54 -3.78
CA GLY A 508 -37.43 18.88 -3.19
C GLY A 508 -37.81 18.94 -1.70
N ASP A 509 -38.33 17.85 -1.12
CA ASP A 509 -38.49 17.75 0.33
C ASP A 509 -37.13 17.79 1.04
N ILE A 510 -37.07 18.44 2.20
CA ILE A 510 -35.90 18.40 3.08
C ILE A 510 -36.25 17.56 4.31
N LEU A 511 -35.66 16.37 4.46
CA LEU A 511 -35.90 15.50 5.62
C LEU A 511 -35.08 15.99 6.81
N ILE A 512 -35.76 16.35 7.90
CA ILE A 512 -35.16 17.02 9.07
C ILE A 512 -35.19 16.17 10.36
N SER A 513 -36.03 15.13 10.44
CA SER A 513 -35.98 14.18 11.56
C SER A 513 -36.50 12.80 11.15
N LEU A 514 -36.08 11.76 11.86
CA LEU A 514 -36.58 10.39 11.74
C LEU A 514 -36.69 9.77 13.14
N ASP A 515 -37.88 9.28 13.50
CA ASP A 515 -38.25 8.76 14.81
C ASP A 515 -37.77 9.67 15.95
N GLU A 516 -38.10 10.97 15.85
CA GLU A 516 -37.72 12.04 16.78
C GLU A 516 -36.22 12.37 16.84
N VAL A 517 -35.37 11.65 16.11
CA VAL A 517 -33.94 11.97 15.99
C VAL A 517 -33.74 12.98 14.86
N SER A 518 -33.09 14.10 15.18
CA SER A 518 -32.74 15.13 14.18
C SER A 518 -31.82 14.56 13.10
N VAL A 519 -32.10 14.92 11.85
CA VAL A 519 -31.25 14.61 10.69
C VAL A 519 -30.58 15.92 10.28
N GLY A 520 -29.27 16.03 10.52
CA GLY A 520 -28.48 17.17 10.11
C GLY A 520 -28.01 17.05 8.66
N GLU A 521 -27.55 15.85 8.30
CA GLU A 521 -27.01 15.56 6.98
C GLU A 521 -27.39 14.15 6.47
N TRP A 522 -27.02 13.82 5.24
CA TRP A 522 -27.29 12.51 4.63
C TRP A 522 -26.75 11.33 5.44
N ALA A 523 -25.55 11.47 6.01
CA ALA A 523 -24.93 10.41 6.79
C ALA A 523 -25.80 10.02 8.00
N ASP A 524 -26.49 10.98 8.62
CA ASP A 524 -27.45 10.72 9.70
C ASP A 524 -28.63 9.89 9.21
N LEU A 525 -29.23 10.26 8.08
CA LEU A 525 -30.38 9.54 7.51
C LEU A 525 -29.99 8.10 7.16
N VAL A 526 -28.82 7.90 6.55
CA VAL A 526 -28.27 6.56 6.26
C VAL A 526 -28.15 5.74 7.54
N ARG A 527 -27.46 6.26 8.56
CA ARG A 527 -27.25 5.58 9.84
C ARG A 527 -28.58 5.23 10.50
N LEU A 528 -29.53 6.16 10.50
CA LEU A 528 -30.83 5.97 11.11
C LEU A 528 -31.63 4.89 10.38
N ILE A 529 -31.68 4.92 9.05
CA ILE A 529 -32.39 3.90 8.26
C ILE A 529 -31.75 2.53 8.42
N THR A 530 -30.42 2.42 8.33
CA THR A 530 -29.72 1.13 8.40
C THR A 530 -29.79 0.48 9.78
N SER A 531 -30.06 1.26 10.84
CA SER A 531 -30.31 0.73 12.19
C SER A 531 -31.69 0.05 12.36
N LYS A 532 -32.58 0.17 11.37
CA LYS A 532 -33.98 -0.31 11.44
C LYS A 532 -34.12 -1.68 10.76
N LYS A 533 -35.29 -2.30 10.92
CA LYS A 533 -35.64 -3.58 10.27
C LYS A 533 -36.47 -3.35 9.01
N ILE A 534 -36.37 -4.26 8.04
CA ILE A 534 -37.35 -4.31 6.93
C ILE A 534 -38.74 -4.56 7.51
N GLY A 535 -39.73 -3.86 6.98
CA GLY A 535 -41.10 -3.90 7.47
C GLY A 535 -41.33 -3.03 8.71
N GLN A 536 -40.28 -2.41 9.26
CA GLN A 536 -40.44 -1.47 10.37
C GLN A 536 -41.12 -0.19 9.88
N LYS A 537 -42.12 0.25 10.63
CA LYS A 537 -42.78 1.54 10.45
C LYS A 537 -41.92 2.62 11.09
N ILE A 538 -41.68 3.70 10.36
CA ILE A 538 -40.92 4.87 10.80
C ILE A 538 -41.75 6.13 10.63
N GLU A 539 -41.57 7.09 11.53
CA GLU A 539 -42.10 8.45 11.40
C GLU A 539 -40.94 9.40 11.04
N PHE A 540 -41.17 10.37 10.16
CA PHE A 540 -40.17 11.36 9.82
C PHE A 540 -40.79 12.69 9.46
N GLU A 541 -40.08 13.78 9.74
CA GLU A 541 -40.48 15.13 9.36
C GLU A 541 -39.74 15.60 8.13
N VAL A 542 -40.48 16.19 7.20
CA VAL A 542 -39.93 16.89 6.04
C VAL A 542 -40.35 18.35 6.04
N ILE A 543 -39.50 19.24 5.52
CA ILE A 543 -39.89 20.59 5.12
C ILE A 543 -40.30 20.53 3.65
N ARG A 544 -41.56 20.91 3.38
CA ARG A 544 -42.11 21.09 2.04
C ARG A 544 -42.77 22.46 1.97
N GLU A 545 -42.39 23.29 1.00
CA GLU A 545 -42.93 24.64 0.83
C GLU A 545 -42.85 25.47 2.14
N ASN A 546 -41.70 25.42 2.82
CA ASN A 546 -41.44 26.07 4.12
C ASN A 546 -42.36 25.63 5.28
N LYS A 547 -43.07 24.51 5.15
CA LYS A 547 -43.90 23.93 6.21
C LYS A 547 -43.39 22.56 6.61
N LYS A 548 -43.39 22.29 7.92
CA LYS A 548 -43.11 20.95 8.45
C LYS A 548 -44.29 20.03 8.15
N LYS A 549 -44.01 18.84 7.62
CA LYS A 549 -44.97 17.76 7.42
C LYS A 549 -44.44 16.49 8.07
N LYS A 550 -45.25 15.88 8.93
CA LYS A 550 -45.00 14.53 9.45
C LYS A 550 -45.49 13.51 8.44
N LEU A 551 -44.63 12.57 8.10
CA LEU A 551 -44.91 11.46 7.19
C LEU A 551 -44.57 10.15 7.88
N THR A 552 -45.17 9.06 7.40
CA THR A 552 -44.97 7.73 7.97
C THR A 552 -44.76 6.75 6.83
N ALA A 553 -43.71 5.94 6.93
CA ALA A 553 -43.38 4.92 5.93
C ALA A 553 -43.11 3.57 6.58
N THR A 554 -43.43 2.50 5.85
CA THR A 554 -42.98 1.15 6.21
C THR A 554 -41.77 0.81 5.36
N LEU A 555 -40.61 0.61 5.98
CA LEU A 555 -39.35 0.38 5.29
C LEU A 555 -39.41 -0.87 4.42
N GLY A 556 -39.14 -0.68 3.12
CA GLY A 556 -39.14 -1.77 2.15
C GLY A 556 -37.82 -2.51 2.13
N LYS A 557 -37.78 -3.57 1.31
CA LYS A 557 -36.54 -4.21 0.89
C LYS A 557 -35.91 -3.42 -0.26
N ARG A 558 -34.61 -3.16 -0.19
CA ARG A 558 -33.87 -2.56 -1.32
C ARG A 558 -34.01 -3.44 -2.58
N PRO A 559 -34.39 -2.89 -3.76
CA PRO A 559 -34.73 -3.70 -4.93
C PRO A 559 -33.54 -4.33 -5.68
N TRP A 560 -32.30 -3.95 -5.34
CA TRP A 560 -31.08 -4.33 -6.07
C TRP A 560 -29.92 -4.67 -5.16
#